data_AF-A0A935XE90-F1
#
_entry.id   AF-A0A935XE90-F1
#
_cell.length_a   1.000
_cell.length_b   1.000
_cell.length_c   1.000
_cell.angle_alpha   90.00
_cell.angle_beta   90.00
_cell.angle_gamma   90.00
#
_symmetry.space_group_name_H-M   'P 1'
#
loop_
_entity.id
_entity.type
_entity.pdbx_description
1 polymer ?
#
loop_
_entity_poly.entity_id
_entity_poly.type
_entity_poly.pdbx_seq_one_letter_code
_entity_poly.pdbx_strand_id
1 'polypeptide(L)'
;MTQLASLLAGLFGGAGATLLWELVLRPKREQRSIAEILAAEVSLNLQILAGMIVRADAKRIPGDFHLSTYVFDAAIDRIGELPTDDVGDVVLFYNQLHDLNRKAALFWRSVDDLRALPADSPHRAIVTAELDSTIATFYGSINRTVTRANILQPRLLRAARPWWSLRRPTIGTTELLKVEEMQERAEASDRQREKVMNHVRRRTE
;
A
#
# COMPACT_ATOMS: atom_id res chain seq x y z
N MET A 1 -57.59 -15.17 9.97
CA MET A 1 -56.14 -15.46 9.96
C MET A 1 -55.55 -15.70 8.56
N THR A 2 -56.35 -15.96 7.53
CA THR A 2 -55.88 -16.26 6.15
C THR A 2 -55.37 -15.06 5.36
N GLN A 3 -55.88 -13.84 5.61
CA GLN A 3 -55.45 -12.63 4.87
C GLN A 3 -54.03 -12.15 5.22
N LEU A 4 -53.54 -12.44 6.42
CA LEU A 4 -52.21 -12.05 6.89
C LEU A 4 -51.13 -12.94 6.26
N ALA A 5 -51.45 -14.23 6.06
CA ALA A 5 -50.58 -15.19 5.38
C ALA A 5 -50.45 -14.89 3.88
N SER A 6 -51.51 -14.45 3.20
CA SER A 6 -51.46 -14.06 1.78
C SER A 6 -50.74 -12.72 1.56
N LEU A 7 -50.81 -11.79 2.52
CA LEU A 7 -50.07 -10.52 2.48
C LEU A 7 -48.57 -10.75 2.70
N LEU A 8 -48.20 -11.60 3.66
CA LEU A 8 -46.82 -12.04 3.85
C LEU A 8 -46.32 -12.84 2.64
N ALA A 9 -47.12 -13.75 2.09
CA ALA A 9 -46.77 -14.48 0.86
C ALA A 9 -46.69 -13.54 -0.37
N GLY A 10 -47.46 -12.45 -0.43
CA GLY A 10 -47.36 -11.44 -1.50
C GLY A 10 -46.13 -10.54 -1.36
N LEU A 11 -45.74 -10.19 -0.12
CA LEU A 11 -44.49 -9.48 0.16
C LEU A 11 -43.26 -10.36 -0.11
N PHE A 12 -43.31 -11.64 0.23
CA PHE A 12 -42.18 -12.57 0.11
C PHE A 12 -42.22 -13.46 -1.14
N GLY A 13 -43.27 -13.38 -1.97
CA GLY A 13 -43.52 -14.30 -3.10
C GLY A 13 -42.95 -13.88 -4.44
N GLY A 14 -42.34 -12.69 -4.56
CA GLY A 14 -41.68 -12.29 -5.80
C GLY A 14 -41.10 -10.88 -5.76
N ALA A 15 -41.96 -9.85 -5.68
CA ALA A 15 -41.53 -8.45 -5.77
C ALA A 15 -40.91 -7.89 -4.49
N GLY A 16 -41.49 -8.17 -3.31
CA GLY A 16 -40.89 -7.68 -2.05
C GLY A 16 -39.66 -8.49 -1.62
N ALA A 17 -39.58 -9.77 -1.97
CA ALA A 17 -38.39 -10.59 -1.78
C ALA A 17 -37.23 -10.13 -2.68
N THR A 18 -37.50 -9.76 -3.94
CA THR A 18 -36.49 -9.18 -4.83
C THR A 18 -36.06 -7.80 -4.37
N LEU A 19 -36.98 -6.94 -3.91
CA LEU A 19 -36.63 -5.64 -3.32
C LEU A 19 -35.80 -5.79 -2.03
N LEU A 20 -36.15 -6.70 -1.12
CA LEU A 20 -35.36 -6.99 0.09
C LEU A 20 -33.99 -7.58 -0.26
N TRP A 21 -33.93 -8.45 -1.28
CA TRP A 21 -32.69 -8.98 -1.80
C TRP A 21 -31.81 -7.86 -2.37
N GLU A 22 -32.38 -6.97 -3.16
CA GLU A 22 -31.68 -5.82 -3.72
C GLU A 22 -31.21 -4.87 -2.63
N LEU A 23 -32.04 -4.58 -1.63
CA LEU A 23 -31.71 -3.66 -0.54
C LEU A 23 -30.62 -4.21 0.40
N VAL A 24 -30.55 -5.53 0.61
CA VAL A 24 -29.63 -6.14 1.59
C VAL A 24 -28.36 -6.71 0.94
N LEU A 25 -28.45 -7.25 -0.28
CA LEU A 25 -27.33 -7.96 -0.90
C LEU A 25 -26.57 -7.14 -1.92
N ARG A 26 -27.21 -6.15 -2.55
CA ARG A 26 -26.52 -5.19 -3.40
C ARG A 26 -25.44 -4.41 -2.64
N PRO A 27 -25.72 -3.74 -1.49
CA PRO A 27 -24.67 -3.02 -0.76
C PRO A 27 -23.56 -3.96 -0.29
N LYS A 28 -23.90 -5.19 0.14
CA LYS A 28 -22.89 -6.19 0.51
C LYS A 28 -22.03 -6.65 -0.66
N ARG A 29 -22.56 -6.69 -1.88
CA ARG A 29 -21.80 -7.04 -3.08
C ARG A 29 -20.88 -5.90 -3.50
N GLU A 30 -21.39 -4.68 -3.46
CA GLU A 30 -20.66 -3.47 -3.82
C GLU A 30 -19.50 -3.22 -2.85
N GLN A 31 -19.76 -3.30 -1.54
CA GLN A 31 -18.76 -3.29 -0.47
C GLN A 31 -17.64 -4.32 -0.69
N ARG A 32 -18.01 -5.57 -1.03
CA ARG A 32 -17.02 -6.64 -1.27
C ARG A 32 -16.14 -6.33 -2.46
N SER A 33 -16.74 -5.89 -3.56
CA SER A 33 -16.01 -5.57 -4.78
C SER A 33 -14.97 -4.48 -4.52
N ILE A 34 -15.32 -3.44 -3.78
CA ILE A 34 -14.36 -2.36 -3.46
C ILE A 34 -13.27 -2.86 -2.53
N ALA A 35 -13.64 -3.58 -1.47
CA ALA A 35 -12.68 -4.13 -0.53
C ALA A 35 -11.68 -5.08 -1.22
N GLU A 36 -12.12 -5.87 -2.20
CA GLU A 36 -11.27 -6.77 -2.98
C GLU A 36 -10.26 -6.00 -3.82
N ILE A 37 -10.70 -5.02 -4.61
CA ILE A 37 -9.82 -4.29 -5.52
C ILE A 37 -8.84 -3.41 -4.72
N LEU A 38 -9.28 -2.77 -3.63
CA LEU A 38 -8.40 -2.03 -2.72
C LEU A 38 -7.40 -2.97 -2.03
N ALA A 39 -7.82 -4.17 -1.59
CA ALA A 39 -6.89 -5.13 -1.01
C ALA A 39 -5.79 -5.56 -1.99
N ALA A 40 -6.14 -5.71 -3.28
CA ALA A 40 -5.18 -6.00 -4.33
C ALA A 40 -4.18 -4.85 -4.54
N GLU A 41 -4.64 -3.60 -4.57
CA GLU A 41 -3.75 -2.44 -4.68
C GLU A 41 -2.85 -2.27 -3.46
N VAL A 42 -3.39 -2.46 -2.23
CA VAL A 42 -2.58 -2.48 -1.00
C VAL A 42 -1.52 -3.58 -1.06
N SER A 43 -1.86 -4.76 -1.57
CA SER A 43 -0.92 -5.87 -1.74
C SER A 43 0.21 -5.53 -2.73
N LEU A 44 -0.13 -4.90 -3.86
CA LEU A 44 0.85 -4.44 -4.84
C LEU A 44 1.79 -3.41 -4.23
N ASN A 45 1.25 -2.43 -3.52
CA ASN A 45 2.04 -1.39 -2.86
C ASN A 45 2.94 -1.97 -1.76
N LEU A 46 2.49 -2.98 -1.02
CA LEU A 46 3.34 -3.71 -0.08
C LEU A 46 4.54 -4.38 -0.77
N GLN A 47 4.34 -4.98 -1.95
CA GLN A 47 5.44 -5.59 -2.71
C GLN A 47 6.44 -4.53 -3.20
N ILE A 48 5.96 -3.37 -3.67
CA ILE A 48 6.82 -2.25 -4.07
C ILE A 48 7.63 -1.73 -2.88
N LEU A 49 6.98 -1.52 -1.73
CA LEU A 49 7.63 -1.09 -0.50
C LEU A 49 8.64 -2.13 0.01
N ALA A 50 8.34 -3.42 -0.13
CA ALA A 50 9.27 -4.49 0.21
C ALA A 50 10.52 -4.47 -0.68
N GLY A 51 10.32 -4.37 -1.99
CA GLY A 51 11.40 -4.22 -2.95
C GLY A 51 12.26 -2.99 -2.65
N MET A 52 11.62 -1.90 -2.21
CA MET A 52 12.29 -0.69 -1.77
C MET A 52 13.13 -0.86 -0.50
N ILE A 53 12.62 -1.58 0.50
CA ILE A 53 13.37 -1.87 1.73
C ILE A 53 14.59 -2.74 1.41
N VAL A 54 14.43 -3.75 0.54
CA VAL A 54 15.53 -4.64 0.14
C VAL A 54 16.58 -3.94 -0.72
N ARG A 55 16.15 -2.99 -1.57
CA ARG A 55 17.04 -2.17 -2.40
C ARG A 55 17.42 -0.84 -1.75
N ALA A 56 17.09 -0.65 -0.47
CA ALA A 56 17.27 0.62 0.20
C ALA A 56 18.74 0.98 0.22
N ASP A 57 19.07 2.05 -0.49
CA ASP A 57 20.37 2.69 -0.39
C ASP A 57 20.16 3.95 0.44
N ALA A 58 20.81 4.01 1.60
CA ALA A 58 20.66 5.11 2.55
C ALA A 58 20.92 6.51 1.95
N LYS A 59 21.46 6.58 0.72
CA LYS A 59 21.81 7.81 0.03
C LYS A 59 20.94 8.15 -1.19
N ARG A 60 19.95 7.33 -1.57
CA ARG A 60 19.14 7.63 -2.77
C ARG A 60 17.76 6.99 -2.77
N ILE A 61 16.81 7.69 -3.39
CA ILE A 61 15.51 7.14 -3.77
C ILE A 61 15.58 6.71 -5.24
N PRO A 62 15.08 5.53 -5.64
CA PRO A 62 15.05 5.11 -7.04
C PRO A 62 14.24 6.05 -7.94
N GLY A 63 14.68 6.20 -9.20
CA GLY A 63 14.06 7.09 -10.21
C GLY A 63 12.68 6.67 -10.66
N ASP A 64 12.45 5.36 -10.63
CA ASP A 64 11.22 4.68 -11.02
C ASP A 64 10.29 4.41 -9.83
N PHE A 65 10.59 4.93 -8.64
CA PHE A 65 9.76 4.71 -7.47
C PHE A 65 8.38 5.37 -7.66
N HIS A 66 7.35 4.53 -7.61
CA HIS A 66 5.97 4.98 -7.61
C HIS A 66 5.07 3.95 -6.93
N LEU A 67 4.17 4.41 -6.06
CA LEU A 67 3.12 3.62 -5.45
C LEU A 67 1.81 3.85 -6.19
N SER A 68 1.07 2.78 -6.46
CA SER A 68 -0.21 2.84 -7.13
C SER A 68 -1.26 3.49 -6.23
N THR A 69 -1.98 4.46 -6.79
CA THR A 69 -3.16 5.10 -6.17
C THR A 69 -4.37 5.09 -7.11
N TYR A 70 -4.23 4.49 -8.30
CA TYR A 70 -5.22 4.50 -9.37
C TYR A 70 -6.55 3.87 -8.97
N VAL A 71 -6.53 2.74 -8.25
CA VAL A 71 -7.78 2.07 -7.86
C VAL A 71 -8.52 2.92 -6.83
N PHE A 72 -7.81 3.45 -5.84
CA PHE A 72 -8.39 4.35 -4.85
C PHE A 72 -8.98 5.61 -5.48
N ASP A 73 -8.25 6.27 -6.37
CA ASP A 73 -8.74 7.47 -7.05
C ASP A 73 -10.00 7.18 -7.87
N ALA A 74 -10.05 6.02 -8.54
CA ALA A 74 -11.23 5.58 -9.27
C ALA A 74 -12.41 5.14 -8.38
N ALA A 75 -12.14 4.73 -7.14
CA ALA A 75 -13.13 4.21 -6.20
C ALA A 75 -13.50 5.22 -5.10
N ILE A 76 -12.98 6.44 -5.12
CA ILE A 76 -13.11 7.42 -4.04
C ILE A 76 -14.58 7.75 -3.73
N ASP A 77 -15.40 7.92 -4.76
CA ASP A 77 -16.83 8.22 -4.63
C ASP A 77 -17.62 7.07 -3.98
N ARG A 78 -17.06 5.86 -4.02
CA ARG A 78 -17.66 4.65 -3.50
C ARG A 78 -17.03 4.17 -2.20
N ILE A 79 -16.07 4.92 -1.65
CA ILE A 79 -15.36 4.52 -0.44
C ILE A 79 -16.30 4.40 0.77
N GLY A 80 -17.40 5.15 0.78
CA GLY A 80 -18.45 5.08 1.80
C GLY A 80 -19.22 3.76 1.83
N GLU A 81 -19.06 2.89 0.83
CA GLU A 81 -19.62 1.54 0.81
C GLU A 81 -18.83 0.56 1.72
N LEU A 82 -17.61 0.92 2.15
CA LEU A 82 -16.81 0.14 3.11
C LEU A 82 -17.36 0.24 4.53
N PRO A 83 -16.99 -0.69 5.45
CA PRO A 83 -17.28 -0.52 6.87
C PRO A 83 -16.75 0.84 7.36
N THR A 84 -17.54 1.57 8.15
CA THR A 84 -17.18 2.90 8.68
C THR A 84 -15.80 2.91 9.34
N ASP A 85 -15.48 1.83 10.07
CA ASP A 85 -14.20 1.65 10.76
C ASP A 85 -12.99 1.51 9.81
N ASP A 86 -13.22 1.15 8.54
CA ASP A 86 -12.18 0.95 7.53
C ASP A 86 -11.98 2.20 6.65
N VAL A 87 -13.03 3.01 6.41
CA VAL A 87 -12.98 4.18 5.51
C VAL A 87 -11.85 5.14 5.89
N GLY A 88 -11.80 5.53 7.16
CA GLY A 88 -10.77 6.46 7.65
C GLY A 88 -9.36 5.89 7.50
N ASP A 89 -9.19 4.59 7.78
CA ASP A 89 -7.90 3.92 7.66
C ASP A 89 -7.43 3.81 6.20
N VAL A 90 -8.35 3.54 5.27
CA VAL A 90 -8.09 3.55 3.82
C VAL A 90 -7.66 4.94 3.38
N VAL A 91 -8.45 5.98 3.65
CA VAL A 91 -8.11 7.36 3.25
C VAL A 91 -6.74 7.79 3.79
N LEU A 92 -6.48 7.51 5.07
CA LEU A 92 -5.19 7.82 5.68
C LEU A 92 -4.03 7.05 5.05
N PHE A 93 -4.24 5.77 4.71
CA PHE A 93 -3.23 4.98 4.02
C PHE A 93 -2.90 5.55 2.64
N TYR A 94 -3.90 5.88 1.83
CA TYR A 94 -3.67 6.44 0.49
C TYR A 94 -3.05 7.84 0.53
N ASN A 95 -3.41 8.67 1.52
CA ASN A 95 -2.70 9.93 1.76
C ASN A 95 -1.21 9.73 2.05
N GLN A 96 -0.82 8.67 2.76
CA GLN A 96 0.59 8.33 2.97
C GLN A 96 1.28 7.89 1.68
N LEU A 97 0.58 7.17 0.80
CA LEU A 97 1.12 6.79 -0.51
C LEU A 97 1.37 8.02 -1.39
N HIS A 98 0.41 8.96 -1.43
CA HIS A 98 0.60 10.23 -2.15
C HIS A 98 1.76 11.04 -1.59
N ASP A 99 1.93 11.11 -0.26
CA ASP A 99 3.07 11.81 0.35
C ASP A 99 4.40 11.15 -0.01
N LEU A 100 4.48 9.81 -0.01
CA LEU A 100 5.67 9.08 -0.46
C LEU A 100 6.01 9.36 -1.92
N ASN A 101 5.01 9.28 -2.82
CA ASN A 101 5.19 9.60 -4.23
C ASN A 101 5.67 11.04 -4.42
N ARG A 102 5.09 12.00 -3.68
CA ARG A 102 5.48 13.41 -3.71
C ARG A 102 6.93 13.60 -3.24
N LYS A 103 7.33 12.95 -2.14
CA LYS A 103 8.70 13.02 -1.63
C LYS A 103 9.73 12.50 -2.63
N ALA A 104 9.42 11.37 -3.29
CA ALA A 104 10.29 10.84 -4.34
C ALA A 104 10.42 11.81 -5.53
N ALA A 105 9.31 12.42 -5.97
CA ALA A 105 9.34 13.42 -7.04
C ALA A 105 10.14 14.67 -6.65
N LEU A 106 9.96 15.17 -5.42
CA LEU A 106 10.72 16.31 -4.90
C LEU A 106 12.22 16.01 -4.83
N PHE A 107 12.59 14.82 -4.34
CA PHE A 107 13.99 14.38 -4.31
C PHE A 107 14.63 14.45 -5.71
N TRP A 108 13.99 13.86 -6.72
CA TRP A 108 14.54 13.86 -8.07
C TRP A 108 14.61 15.25 -8.70
N ARG A 109 13.63 16.11 -8.40
CA ARG A 109 13.69 17.52 -8.80
C ARG A 109 14.90 18.23 -8.18
N SER A 110 15.12 18.05 -6.87
CA SER A 110 16.28 18.63 -6.17
C SER A 110 17.62 18.05 -6.67
N VAL A 111 17.65 16.79 -7.12
CA VAL A 111 18.84 16.19 -7.77
C VAL A 111 19.13 16.90 -9.10
N ASP A 112 18.11 17.16 -9.91
CA ASP A 112 18.29 17.85 -11.18
C ASP A 112 18.68 19.32 -10.98
N ASP A 113 18.10 19.99 -9.99
CA ASP A 113 18.51 21.33 -9.57
C ASP A 113 19.98 21.36 -9.13
N LEU A 114 20.43 20.37 -8.33
CA LEU A 114 21.83 20.24 -7.91
C LEU A 114 22.78 20.02 -9.09
N ARG A 115 22.37 19.24 -10.10
CA ARG A 115 23.15 18.98 -11.31
C ARG A 115 23.29 20.22 -12.19
N ALA A 116 22.28 21.10 -12.20
CA ALA A 116 22.30 22.35 -12.95
C ALA A 116 23.19 23.42 -12.30
N LEU A 117 23.53 23.30 -11.01
CA LEU A 117 24.34 24.28 -10.29
C LEU A 117 25.85 24.14 -10.60
N PRO A 118 26.56 25.27 -10.81
CA PRO A 118 28.02 25.28 -10.88
C PRO A 118 28.67 24.66 -9.65
N ALA A 119 29.79 23.95 -9.81
CA ALA A 119 30.47 23.22 -8.73
C ALA A 119 30.81 24.09 -7.51
N ASP A 120 31.12 25.37 -7.73
CA ASP A 120 31.53 26.32 -6.69
C ASP A 120 30.37 27.11 -6.08
N SER A 121 29.12 26.79 -6.44
CA SER A 121 27.96 27.54 -5.94
C SER A 121 27.69 27.24 -4.46
N PRO A 122 27.54 28.27 -3.60
CA PRO A 122 27.19 28.08 -2.18
C PRO A 122 25.81 27.42 -2.00
N HIS A 123 24.93 27.50 -3.01
CA HIS A 123 23.62 26.86 -2.99
C HIS A 123 23.70 25.32 -3.04
N ARG A 124 24.83 24.73 -3.49
CA ARG A 124 24.97 23.26 -3.51
C ARG A 124 24.89 22.65 -2.12
N ALA A 125 25.48 23.29 -1.11
CA ALA A 125 25.45 22.79 0.26
C ALA A 125 24.02 22.76 0.82
N ILE A 126 23.22 23.79 0.51
CA ILE A 126 21.81 23.88 0.92
C ILE A 126 21.00 22.77 0.26
N VAL A 127 21.11 22.61 -1.05
CA VAL A 127 20.36 21.57 -1.79
C VAL A 127 20.78 20.17 -1.35
N THR A 128 22.06 19.95 -1.03
CA THR A 128 22.53 18.66 -0.50
C THR A 128 21.90 18.34 0.85
N ALA A 129 21.83 19.31 1.77
CA ALA A 129 21.18 19.12 3.06
C ALA A 129 19.66 18.85 2.92
N GLU A 130 19.01 19.50 1.94
CA GLU A 130 17.59 19.25 1.62
C GLU A 130 17.36 17.82 1.08
N LEU A 131 18.27 17.34 0.22
CA LEU A 131 18.24 15.96 -0.28
C LEU A 131 18.38 14.95 0.85
N ASP A 132 19.36 15.14 1.75
CA ASP A 132 19.58 14.26 2.90
C ASP A 132 18.36 14.23 3.83
N SER A 133 17.75 15.39 4.10
CA SER A 133 16.51 15.50 4.88
C SER A 133 15.34 14.78 4.20
N THR A 134 15.21 14.93 2.88
CA THR A 134 14.15 14.29 2.10
C THR A 134 14.29 12.77 2.13
N ILE A 135 15.50 12.24 1.96
CA ILE A 135 15.81 10.81 2.07
C ILE A 135 15.43 10.30 3.47
N ALA A 136 15.87 10.98 4.53
CA ALA A 136 15.59 10.55 5.90
C ALA A 136 14.08 10.50 6.18
N THR A 137 13.33 11.53 5.79
CA THR A 137 11.87 11.56 6.00
C THR A 137 11.13 10.56 5.11
N PHE A 138 11.63 10.26 3.92
CA PHE A 138 11.07 9.25 3.02
C PHE A 138 11.18 7.85 3.62
N TYR A 139 12.38 7.42 4.02
CA TYR A 139 12.58 6.11 4.63
C TYR A 139 11.85 5.97 5.99
N GLY A 140 11.81 7.03 6.79
CA GLY A 140 11.00 7.04 8.02
C GLY A 140 9.49 6.93 7.77
N SER A 141 9.02 7.34 6.58
CA SER A 141 7.61 7.24 6.20
C SER A 141 7.27 5.85 5.64
N ILE A 142 8.19 5.18 4.94
CA ILE A 142 8.02 3.80 4.46
C ILE A 142 7.61 2.86 5.60
N ASN A 143 8.31 2.89 6.73
CA ASN A 143 8.02 1.95 7.83
C ASN A 143 6.59 2.13 8.40
N ARG A 144 6.15 3.39 8.51
CA ARG A 144 4.79 3.72 8.96
C ARG A 144 3.74 3.24 7.96
N THR A 145 4.00 3.43 6.67
CA THR A 145 3.12 2.99 5.59
C THR A 145 3.04 1.46 5.53
N VAL A 146 4.15 0.74 5.68
CA VAL A 146 4.17 -0.73 5.72
C VAL A 146 3.39 -1.25 6.91
N THR A 147 3.61 -0.68 8.10
CA THR A 147 2.86 -1.05 9.31
C THR A 147 1.35 -0.89 9.10
N ARG A 148 0.93 0.22 8.50
CA ARG A 148 -0.48 0.48 8.22
C ARG A 148 -1.04 -0.47 7.16
N ALA A 149 -0.29 -0.74 6.10
CA ALA A 149 -0.70 -1.70 5.07
C ALA A 149 -0.88 -3.12 5.63
N ASN A 150 0.03 -3.57 6.49
CA ASN A 150 -0.03 -4.87 7.18
C ASN A 150 -1.29 -5.01 8.06
N ILE A 151 -1.85 -3.91 8.57
CA ILE A 151 -3.10 -3.89 9.34
C ILE A 151 -4.32 -3.79 8.41
N LEU A 152 -4.25 -2.93 7.40
CA LEU A 152 -5.37 -2.60 6.53
C LEU A 152 -5.70 -3.73 5.55
N GLN A 153 -4.69 -4.33 4.91
CA GLN A 153 -4.87 -5.40 3.94
C GLN A 153 -5.71 -6.58 4.48
N PRO A 154 -5.43 -7.17 5.66
CA PRO A 154 -6.24 -8.26 6.18
C PRO A 154 -7.65 -7.83 6.62
N ARG A 155 -7.88 -6.54 6.91
CA ARG A 155 -9.24 -6.02 7.15
C ARG A 155 -10.03 -5.96 5.85
N LEU A 156 -9.46 -5.40 4.80
CA LEU A 156 -10.08 -5.35 3.47
C LEU A 156 -10.33 -6.75 2.90
N LEU A 157 -9.39 -7.69 3.04
CA LEU A 157 -9.61 -9.09 2.63
C LEU A 157 -10.73 -9.78 3.41
N ARG A 158 -10.98 -9.39 4.67
CA ARG A 158 -12.13 -9.88 5.43
C ARG A 158 -13.43 -9.25 4.93
N ALA A 159 -13.44 -7.94 4.65
CA ALA A 159 -14.60 -7.24 4.11
C ALA A 159 -14.97 -7.71 2.68
N ALA A 160 -13.99 -8.13 1.88
CA ALA A 160 -14.18 -8.70 0.55
C ALA A 160 -14.91 -10.06 0.54
N ARG A 161 -15.05 -10.73 1.70
CA ARG A 161 -15.53 -12.11 1.74
C ARG A 161 -17.04 -12.26 1.83
N PRO A 162 -17.58 -13.32 1.19
CA PRO A 162 -18.92 -13.77 1.49
C PRO A 162 -19.04 -14.34 2.90
N TRP A 163 -20.16 -14.03 3.58
CA TRP A 163 -20.44 -14.56 4.92
C TRP A 163 -20.56 -16.09 4.94
N TRP A 164 -20.84 -16.72 3.80
CA TRP A 164 -20.90 -18.18 3.62
C TRP A 164 -19.55 -18.82 3.21
N SER A 165 -18.47 -18.05 3.00
CA SER A 165 -17.21 -18.64 2.56
C SER A 165 -16.46 -19.28 3.74
N LEU A 166 -16.44 -20.62 3.78
CA LEU A 166 -15.68 -21.42 4.76
C LEU A 166 -14.18 -21.48 4.47
N ARG A 167 -13.72 -21.00 3.31
CA ARG A 167 -12.29 -20.89 3.03
C ARG A 167 -11.71 -19.85 3.98
N ARG A 168 -10.97 -20.28 5.01
CA ARG A 168 -10.02 -19.39 5.70
C ARG A 168 -9.13 -18.75 4.64
N PRO A 169 -8.59 -17.53 4.86
CA PRO A 169 -7.55 -17.07 3.96
C PRO A 169 -6.50 -18.17 3.99
N THR A 170 -6.24 -18.79 2.84
CA THR A 170 -4.88 -19.20 2.60
C THR A 170 -4.14 -17.88 2.66
N ILE A 171 -3.63 -17.55 3.85
CA ILE A 171 -2.52 -16.65 4.06
C ILE A 171 -1.32 -17.37 3.42
N GLY A 172 -1.43 -17.75 2.16
CA GLY A 172 -0.28 -18.04 1.34
C GLY A 172 0.32 -16.66 1.13
N THR A 173 1.47 -16.42 1.76
CA THR A 173 2.33 -15.27 1.49
C THR A 173 1.80 -13.88 1.88
N THR A 174 1.17 -13.75 3.06
CA THR A 174 1.27 -12.49 3.81
C THR A 174 1.98 -12.81 5.11
N GLU A 175 3.25 -13.23 5.02
CA GLU A 175 4.13 -12.92 6.14
C GLU A 175 4.00 -11.41 6.31
N LEU A 176 3.51 -10.98 7.48
CA LEU A 176 3.55 -9.58 7.86
C LEU A 176 4.92 -9.07 7.45
N LEU A 177 4.95 -8.03 6.64
CA LEU A 177 6.20 -7.53 6.12
C LEU A 177 6.98 -6.97 7.32
N LYS A 178 7.84 -7.80 7.91
CA LYS A 178 8.67 -7.43 9.05
C LYS A 178 9.83 -6.65 8.50
N VAL A 179 9.67 -5.33 8.52
CA VAL A 179 10.65 -4.38 7.99
C VAL A 179 12.03 -4.65 8.60
N GLU A 180 12.10 -4.94 9.90
CA GLU A 180 13.34 -5.28 10.62
C GLU A 180 14.02 -6.54 10.05
N GLU A 181 13.29 -7.66 9.90
CA GLU A 181 13.87 -8.90 9.34
C GLU A 181 14.35 -8.72 7.88
N MET A 182 13.69 -7.88 7.10
CA MET A 182 14.13 -7.59 5.73
C MET A 182 15.33 -6.65 5.68
N GLN A 183 15.40 -5.66 6.58
CA GLN A 183 16.58 -4.81 6.74
C GLN A 183 17.79 -5.64 7.18
N GLU A 184 17.63 -6.51 8.17
CA GLU A 184 18.68 -7.43 8.61
C GLU A 184 19.17 -8.34 7.47
N ARG A 185 18.25 -8.88 6.66
CA ARG A 185 18.59 -9.69 5.48
C ARG A 185 19.32 -8.88 4.40
N ALA A 186 18.90 -7.64 4.17
CA ALA A 186 19.55 -6.75 3.21
C ALA A 186 20.98 -6.41 3.66
N GLU A 187 21.16 -6.01 4.92
CA GLU A 187 22.47 -5.74 5.50
C GLU A 187 23.39 -6.97 5.50
N ALA A 188 22.84 -8.16 5.78
CA ALA A 188 23.62 -9.40 5.72
C ALA A 188 24.06 -9.72 4.28
N SER A 189 23.21 -9.46 3.29
CA SER A 189 23.53 -9.64 1.87
C SER A 189 24.62 -8.67 1.40
N ASP A 190 24.55 -7.40 1.81
CA ASP A 190 25.56 -6.40 1.44
C ASP A 190 26.91 -6.68 2.10
N ARG A 191 26.93 -7.11 3.36
CA ARG A 191 28.15 -7.59 4.04
C ARG A 191 28.77 -8.79 3.33
N GLN A 192 27.95 -9.70 2.77
CA GLN A 192 28.44 -10.82 1.97
C GLN A 192 29.02 -10.35 0.62
N ARG A 193 28.34 -9.44 -0.08
CA ARG A 193 28.83 -8.87 -1.35
C ARG A 193 30.16 -8.14 -1.17
N GLU A 194 30.31 -7.39 -0.10
CA GLU A 194 31.56 -6.68 0.21
C GLU A 194 32.72 -7.67 0.46
N LYS A 195 32.47 -8.76 1.19
CA LYS A 195 33.46 -9.84 1.37
C LYS A 195 33.86 -10.48 0.06
N VAL A 196 32.89 -10.76 -0.82
CA VAL A 196 33.15 -11.34 -2.16
C VAL A 196 33.97 -10.37 -3.01
N MET A 197 33.59 -9.10 -3.07
CA MET A 197 34.32 -8.07 -3.82
C MET A 197 35.76 -7.89 -3.32
N ASN A 198 35.96 -7.89 -2.00
CA ASN A 198 37.30 -7.84 -1.41
C ASN A 198 38.13 -9.09 -1.73
N HIS A 199 37.50 -10.27 -1.80
CA HIS A 199 38.18 -11.50 -2.21
C HIS A 199 38.58 -11.50 -3.69
N VAL A 200 37.72 -10.97 -4.56
CA VAL A 200 38.00 -10.80 -6.00
C VAL A 200 39.14 -9.79 -6.22
N ARG A 201 39.11 -8.65 -5.51
CA ARG A 201 40.15 -7.62 -5.60
C ARG A 201 41.52 -8.14 -5.18
N ARG A 202 41.60 -8.94 -4.11
CA ARG A 202 42.84 -9.61 -3.66
C ARG A 202 43.36 -10.70 -4.59
N ARG A 203 42.57 -11.17 -5.56
CA ARG A 203 42.98 -12.15 -6.58
C ARG A 203 43.40 -11.51 -7.90
N THR A 204 43.11 -10.22 -8.08
CA THR A 204 43.40 -9.47 -9.31
C THR A 204 44.59 -8.51 -9.15
N GLU A 205 45.12 -8.38 -7.93
CA GLU A 205 46.44 -7.83 -7.59
C GLU A 205 47.48 -8.95 -7.49
#